data_AF-A0A535CXZ6-F1
#
_entry.id   AF-A0A535CXZ6-F1
#
_cell.length_a   1.000
_cell.length_b   1.000
_cell.length_c   1.000
_cell.angle_alpha   90.00
_cell.angle_beta   90.00
_cell.angle_gamma   90.00
#
_symmetry.space_group_name_H-M   'P 1'
#
loop_
_entity.id
_entity.type
_entity.pdbx_description
1 polymer ?
#
loop_
_entity_poly.entity_id
_entity_poly.type
_entity_poly.pdbx_seq_one_letter_code
_entity_poly.pdbx_strand_id
1 'polypeptide(L)'
;MSVGSDVRIAGRLVGQVTAIEAAGNHANITFHVDDSEWPLPSDTTASVRLATLLGQKYVQLNPGHSTQPLADNALIPLPVTRPVVDFDQILDTFDKPTRDSLTSLIRTAADAVQGEEGTLQQLVPDL
;
A
#
# COMPACT_ATOMS: atom_id res chain seq x y z
N MET A 1 5.70 -3.15 0.26
CA MET A 1 5.12 -4.50 0.05
C MET A 1 5.96 -5.46 0.85
N SER A 2 5.32 -6.37 1.57
CA SER A 2 5.94 -7.35 2.46
C SER A 2 5.14 -8.65 2.42
N VAL A 3 5.71 -9.73 2.97
CA VAL A 3 4.90 -10.92 3.32
C VAL A 3 3.72 -10.48 4.21
N GLY A 4 2.55 -11.07 3.96
CA GLY A 4 1.28 -10.68 4.56
C GLY A 4 0.56 -9.52 3.88
N SER A 5 1.13 -8.91 2.83
CA SER A 5 0.40 -7.88 2.05
C SER A 5 -0.83 -8.48 1.37
N ASP A 6 -1.90 -7.70 1.31
CA ASP A 6 -3.16 -8.12 0.70
C ASP A 6 -3.01 -8.47 -0.78
N VAL A 7 -3.77 -9.49 -1.19
CA VAL A 7 -4.13 -9.75 -2.59
C VAL A 7 -5.60 -9.43 -2.75
N ARG A 8 -5.94 -8.67 -3.79
CA ARG A 8 -7.30 -8.13 -3.97
C ARG A 8 -7.82 -8.28 -5.39
N ILE A 9 -9.12 -8.50 -5.52
CA ILE A 9 -9.89 -8.42 -6.79
C ILE A 9 -10.93 -7.33 -6.63
N ALA A 10 -10.95 -6.34 -7.53
CA ALA A 10 -11.86 -5.19 -7.46
C ALA A 10 -11.93 -4.54 -6.06
N GLY A 11 -10.80 -4.45 -5.36
CA GLY A 11 -10.70 -3.90 -4.01
C GLY A 11 -11.08 -4.82 -2.85
N ARG A 12 -11.67 -6.01 -3.11
CA ARG A 12 -11.97 -7.01 -2.08
C ARG A 12 -10.73 -7.84 -1.76
N LEU A 13 -10.48 -8.11 -0.48
CA LEU A 13 -9.45 -9.04 -0.02
C LEU A 13 -9.83 -10.46 -0.45
N VAL A 14 -8.90 -11.15 -1.10
CA VAL A 14 -9.09 -12.54 -1.57
C VAL A 14 -7.92 -13.45 -1.20
N GLY A 15 -6.89 -12.92 -0.56
CA GLY A 15 -5.67 -13.67 -0.34
C GLY A 15 -4.55 -12.82 0.23
N GLN A 16 -3.37 -13.42 0.36
CA GLN A 16 -2.20 -12.80 0.98
C GLN A 16 -0.90 -13.24 0.32
N VAL A 17 0.06 -12.32 0.28
CA VAL A 17 1.44 -12.59 -0.15
C VAL A 17 2.13 -13.49 0.88
N THR A 18 2.65 -14.62 0.42
CA THR A 18 3.31 -15.64 1.25
C THR A 18 4.83 -15.57 1.15
N ALA A 19 5.38 -15.15 0.00
CA ALA A 19 6.82 -14.98 -0.17
C ALA A 19 7.15 -13.86 -1.17
N ILE A 20 8.32 -13.25 -0.99
CA ILE A 20 8.90 -12.27 -1.90
C ILE A 20 10.38 -12.59 -2.02
N GLU A 21 10.83 -12.91 -3.23
CA GLU A 21 12.21 -13.29 -3.52
C GLU A 21 12.81 -12.40 -4.59
N ALA A 22 14.03 -11.92 -4.37
CA ALA A 22 14.74 -11.13 -5.37
C ALA A 22 15.15 -12.03 -6.54
N ALA A 23 14.82 -11.62 -7.76
CA ALA A 23 15.16 -12.31 -9.00
C ALA A 23 15.76 -11.30 -9.98
N GLY A 24 17.05 -11.02 -9.82
CA GLY A 24 17.78 -10.06 -10.65
C GLY A 24 17.23 -8.63 -10.51
N ASN A 25 16.55 -8.14 -11.54
CA ASN A 25 15.98 -6.78 -11.58
C ASN A 25 14.48 -6.73 -11.22
N HIS A 26 13.87 -7.86 -10.87
CA HIS A 26 12.50 -7.94 -10.38
C HIS A 26 12.43 -8.76 -9.09
N ALA A 27 11.23 -8.86 -8.53
CA ALA A 27 10.95 -9.75 -7.41
C ALA A 27 9.88 -10.76 -7.85
N ASN A 28 10.12 -12.03 -7.51
CA ASN A 28 9.11 -13.06 -7.58
C ASN A 28 8.21 -12.95 -6.34
N ILE A 29 6.90 -12.87 -6.55
CA ILE A 29 5.92 -12.73 -5.48
C ILE A 29 5.06 -13.99 -5.51
N THR A 30 5.11 -14.75 -4.43
CA THR A 30 4.21 -15.88 -4.22
C THR A 30 3.09 -15.42 -3.30
N PHE A 31 1.87 -15.81 -3.63
CA PHE A 31 0.70 -15.48 -2.84
C PHE A 31 -0.33 -16.59 -2.91
N HIS A 32 -1.18 -16.65 -1.89
CA HIS A 32 -2.32 -17.56 -1.85
C HIS A 32 -3.60 -16.76 -2.10
N VAL A 33 -4.59 -17.40 -2.75
CA VAL A 33 -5.92 -16.83 -3.00
C VAL A 33 -6.96 -17.86 -2.59
N ASP A 34 -7.94 -17.43 -1.81
CA ASP A 34 -9.14 -18.19 -1.51
C ASP A 34 -10.13 -18.00 -2.68
N ASP A 35 -10.08 -18.91 -3.67
CA ASP A 35 -10.91 -18.84 -4.89
C ASP A 35 -12.13 -19.77 -4.87
N SER A 36 -12.51 -20.26 -3.69
CA SER A 36 -13.57 -21.26 -3.49
C SER A 36 -14.94 -20.88 -4.06
N GLU A 37 -15.23 -19.59 -4.21
CA GLU A 37 -16.49 -19.11 -4.80
C GLU A 37 -16.39 -18.80 -6.31
N TRP A 38 -15.18 -18.58 -6.83
CA TRP A 38 -14.95 -18.29 -8.25
C TRP A 38 -13.48 -18.53 -8.65
N PRO A 39 -13.17 -19.59 -9.40
CA PRO A 39 -11.83 -19.85 -9.88
C PRO A 39 -11.29 -18.69 -10.72
N LEU A 40 -10.03 -18.33 -10.53
CA LEU A 40 -9.39 -17.30 -11.34
C LEU A 40 -9.29 -17.76 -12.80
N PRO A 41 -9.69 -16.96 -13.80
CA PRO A 41 -9.44 -17.27 -15.21
C PRO A 41 -7.95 -17.40 -15.54
N SER A 42 -7.59 -18.26 -16.49
CA SER A 42 -6.20 -18.50 -16.90
C SER A 42 -5.51 -17.30 -17.54
N ASP A 43 -6.29 -16.30 -17.98
CA ASP A 43 -5.83 -15.02 -18.53
C ASP A 43 -5.87 -13.89 -17.49
N THR A 44 -5.93 -14.22 -16.19
CA THR A 44 -5.80 -13.26 -15.10
C THR A 44 -4.45 -12.54 -15.13
N THR A 45 -4.48 -11.23 -14.93
CA THR A 45 -3.27 -10.40 -14.80
C THR A 45 -3.13 -9.85 -13.39
N ALA A 46 -1.91 -9.48 -12.98
CA ALA A 46 -1.64 -8.94 -11.65
C ALA A 46 -0.91 -7.59 -11.75
N SER A 47 -1.22 -6.65 -10.85
CA SER A 47 -0.45 -5.40 -10.72
C SER A 47 -0.22 -5.05 -9.26
N VAL A 48 0.90 -4.41 -8.95
CA VAL A 48 1.18 -3.90 -7.60
C VAL A 48 0.66 -2.47 -7.50
N ARG A 49 -0.20 -2.20 -6.50
CA ARG A 49 -0.82 -0.89 -6.28
C ARG A 49 -0.53 -0.37 -4.87
N LEU A 50 -0.61 0.95 -4.69
CA LEU A 50 -0.59 1.59 -3.37
C LEU A 50 -1.92 1.37 -2.66
N ALA A 51 -1.85 0.91 -1.41
CA ALA A 51 -2.98 0.90 -0.47
C ALA A 51 -3.09 2.22 0.29
N THR A 52 -1.96 2.84 0.64
CA THR A 52 -1.92 4.09 1.43
C THR A 52 -0.90 5.06 0.87
N LEU A 53 -1.01 6.34 1.26
CA LEU A 53 -0.03 7.38 0.90
C LEU A 53 1.34 7.15 1.53
N LEU A 54 1.42 6.34 2.59
CA LEU A 54 2.66 6.01 3.30
C LEU A 54 3.42 4.84 2.64
N GLY A 55 3.13 4.51 1.39
CA GLY A 55 3.88 3.51 0.63
C GLY A 55 3.50 2.05 0.91
N GLN A 56 2.40 1.80 1.65
CA GLN A 56 1.86 0.44 1.76
C GLN A 56 1.39 -0.01 0.38
N LYS A 57 1.78 -1.21 -0.05
CA LYS A 57 1.48 -1.77 -1.37
C LYS A 57 0.73 -3.09 -1.24
N TYR A 58 -0.09 -3.42 -2.22
CA TYR A 58 -0.86 -4.66 -2.31
C TYR A 58 -0.88 -5.20 -3.74
N VAL A 59 -1.22 -6.48 -3.91
CA VAL A 59 -1.38 -7.14 -5.22
C VAL A 59 -2.83 -7.01 -5.68
N GLN A 60 -3.05 -6.41 -6.84
CA GLN A 60 -4.34 -6.33 -7.52
C GLN A 60 -4.40 -7.38 -8.62
N LEU A 61 -5.29 -8.36 -8.48
CA LEU A 61 -5.64 -9.29 -9.55
C LEU A 61 -6.75 -8.70 -10.42
N ASN A 62 -6.62 -8.89 -11.73
CA ASN A 62 -7.60 -8.47 -12.74
C ASN A 62 -7.97 -9.73 -13.53
N PRO A 63 -9.08 -10.39 -13.17
CA PRO A 63 -9.60 -11.53 -13.90
C PRO A 63 -9.83 -11.18 -15.38
N GLY A 64 -9.45 -12.10 -16.27
CA GLY A 64 -9.75 -11.99 -17.68
C GLY A 64 -11.10 -12.61 -18.02
N HIS A 65 -11.23 -13.16 -19.23
CA HIS A 65 -12.48 -13.72 -19.76
C HIS A 65 -12.36 -15.21 -20.12
N SER A 66 -11.20 -15.84 -19.85
CA SER A 66 -11.01 -17.26 -20.10
C SER A 66 -11.98 -18.11 -19.27
N THR A 67 -12.51 -19.16 -19.89
CA THR A 67 -13.30 -20.19 -19.19
C THR A 67 -12.43 -21.25 -18.53
N GLN A 68 -11.12 -21.27 -18.84
CA GLN A 68 -10.17 -22.17 -18.18
C GLN A 68 -9.70 -21.55 -16.88
N PRO A 69 -9.67 -22.31 -15.77
CA PRO A 69 -9.11 -21.81 -14.53
C PRO A 69 -7.58 -21.70 -14.61
N LEU A 70 -7.02 -20.74 -13.90
CA LEU A 70 -5.60 -20.61 -13.64
C LEU A 70 -5.18 -21.80 -12.76
N ALA A 71 -4.17 -22.55 -13.20
CA ALA A 71 -3.69 -23.70 -12.44
C ALA A 71 -2.99 -23.26 -11.14
N ASP A 72 -2.99 -24.13 -10.15
CA ASP A 72 -2.18 -23.91 -8.95
C ASP A 72 -0.69 -23.79 -9.31
N ASN A 73 0.02 -22.91 -8.61
CA ASN A 73 1.41 -22.53 -8.89
C ASN A 73 1.67 -21.97 -10.31
N ALA A 74 0.63 -21.57 -11.05
CA ALA A 74 0.82 -20.92 -12.35
C ALA A 74 1.49 -19.54 -12.19
N LEU A 75 2.34 -19.20 -13.16
CA LEU A 75 3.02 -17.91 -13.21
C LEU A 75 2.13 -16.88 -13.94
N ILE A 76 1.79 -15.79 -13.26
CA ILE A 76 1.20 -14.61 -13.91
C ILE A 76 2.35 -13.73 -14.44
N PRO A 77 2.49 -13.54 -15.76
CA PRO A 77 3.59 -12.76 -16.33
C PRO A 77 3.46 -11.27 -15.97
N LEU A 78 4.60 -10.65 -15.65
CA LEU A 78 4.73 -9.26 -15.18
C LEU A 78 4.09 -8.23 -16.15
N PRO A 79 3.03 -7.51 -15.74
CA PRO A 79 2.55 -6.32 -16.42
C PRO A 79 3.15 -5.06 -15.79
N VAL A 80 3.35 -4.05 -16.64
CA VAL A 80 4.12 -2.82 -16.42
C VAL A 80 3.65 -2.00 -15.21
N THR A 81 4.43 -1.98 -14.13
CA THR A 81 4.25 -1.08 -12.97
C THR A 81 4.59 0.36 -13.35
N ARG A 82 3.65 1.29 -13.15
CA ARG A 82 3.94 2.73 -13.14
C ARG A 82 4.61 3.11 -11.81
N PRO A 83 5.58 4.04 -11.80
CA PRO A 83 6.21 4.49 -10.58
C PRO A 83 5.14 4.97 -9.60
N VAL A 84 5.28 4.48 -8.39
CA VAL A 84 4.53 4.90 -7.22
C VAL A 84 4.90 6.37 -7.00
N VAL A 85 3.93 7.28 -7.07
CA VAL A 85 4.16 8.68 -6.72
C VAL A 85 4.44 8.70 -5.23
N ASP A 86 5.70 8.88 -4.85
CA ASP A 86 6.07 9.00 -3.45
C ASP A 86 5.47 10.29 -2.87
N PHE A 87 5.18 10.32 -1.57
CA PHE A 87 4.61 11.51 -0.93
C PHE A 87 5.50 12.74 -1.15
N ASP A 88 6.82 12.56 -1.15
CA ASP A 88 7.79 13.62 -1.47
C ASP A 88 7.60 14.19 -2.88
N GLN A 89 7.17 13.35 -3.82
CA GLN A 89 6.90 13.74 -5.21
C GLN A 89 5.56 14.49 -5.34
N ILE A 90 4.58 14.22 -4.47
CA ILE A 90 3.36 15.02 -4.33
C ILE A 90 3.69 16.37 -3.67
N LEU A 91 4.57 16.38 -2.66
CA LEU A 91 5.11 17.62 -2.13
C LEU A 91 5.82 18.40 -3.24
N ASP A 92 6.53 17.71 -4.14
CA ASP A 92 7.19 18.33 -5.29
C ASP A 92 6.27 19.05 -6.26
N THR A 93 4.99 18.65 -6.36
CA THR A 93 3.98 19.38 -7.15
C THR A 93 3.57 20.73 -6.54
N PHE A 94 3.80 20.96 -5.25
CA PHE A 94 3.51 22.24 -4.61
C PHE A 94 4.70 23.20 -4.74
N ASP A 95 4.45 24.49 -4.89
CA ASP A 95 5.49 25.51 -4.82
C ASP A 95 6.06 25.61 -3.39
N LYS A 96 7.30 26.09 -3.28
CA LYS A 96 8.02 26.18 -2.00
C LYS A 96 7.20 26.87 -0.88
N PRO A 97 6.51 28.01 -1.11
CA PRO A 97 5.66 28.65 -0.10
C PRO A 97 4.56 27.75 0.47
N THR A 98 3.92 26.94 -0.39
CA THR A 98 2.84 26.03 0.03
C THR A 98 3.38 24.89 0.89
N ARG A 99 4.55 24.32 0.55
CA ARG A 99 5.21 23.29 1.38
C ARG A 99 5.66 23.83 2.73
N ASP A 100 6.22 25.05 2.75
CA ASP A 100 6.68 25.71 3.98
C ASP A 100 5.47 25.97 4.91
N SER A 101 4.32 26.38 4.35
CA SER A 101 3.08 26.61 5.11
C SER A 101 2.51 25.32 5.70
N LEU A 102 2.43 24.24 4.92
CA LEU A 102 2.01 22.92 5.40
C LEU A 102 2.90 22.41 6.55
N THR A 103 4.21 22.57 6.40
CA THR A 103 5.19 22.18 7.43
C THR A 103 4.98 23.00 8.71
N SER A 104 4.70 24.30 8.58
CA SER A 104 4.40 25.18 9.71
C SER A 104 3.13 24.77 10.44
N LEU A 105 2.06 24.40 9.72
CA LEU A 105 0.81 23.92 10.30
C LEU A 105 1.00 22.61 11.09
N ILE A 106 1.74 21.65 10.52
CA ILE A 106 2.03 20.37 11.19
C ILE A 106 2.82 20.61 12.47
N ARG A 107 3.84 21.49 12.44
CA ARG A 107 4.62 21.84 13.63
C ARG A 107 3.77 22.56 14.68
N THR A 108 2.98 23.54 14.27
CA THR A 108 2.07 24.28 15.16
C THR A 108 1.06 23.34 15.82
N ALA A 109 0.53 22.37 15.08
CA ALA A 109 -0.37 21.35 15.61
C ALA A 109 0.34 20.41 16.60
N ALA A 110 1.58 19.98 16.29
CA ALA A 110 2.38 19.16 17.21
C ALA A 110 2.74 19.92 18.50
N ASP A 111 3.11 21.19 18.38
CA ASP A 111 3.42 22.08 19.49
C ASP A 111 2.18 22.35 20.36
N ALA A 112 1.00 22.48 19.76
CA ALA A 112 -0.25 22.64 20.49
C ALA A 112 -0.60 21.39 21.33
N VAL A 113 -0.43 20.20 20.76
CA VAL A 113 -0.64 18.92 21.48
C VAL A 113 0.37 18.74 22.61
N GLN A 114 1.64 19.11 22.40
CA GLN A 114 2.67 19.05 23.45
C GLN A 114 2.52 20.15 24.51
N GLY A 115 1.99 21.32 24.13
CA GLY A 115 1.74 22.44 25.04
C GLY A 115 0.65 22.16 26.08
N GLU A 116 -0.28 21.25 25.79
CA GLU A 116 -1.28 20.80 26.76
C GLU A 116 -0.68 19.93 27.87
N GLU A 117 0.39 19.16 27.61
CA GLU A 117 1.06 18.35 28.64
C GLU A 117 1.78 19.21 29.70
N GLY A 118 2.40 20.31 29.27
CA GLY A 118 3.04 21.28 30.18
C GLY A 118 2.03 22.06 31.04
N THR A 119 0.79 22.20 30.57
CA THR A 119 -0.28 22.88 31.30
C THR A 119 -0.94 21.93 32.32
N LEU A 120 -1.00 20.62 32.04
CA LEU A 120 -1.50 19.62 32.98
C LEU A 120 -0.57 19.44 34.19
N GLN A 121 0.75 19.55 34.01
CA GLN A 121 1.71 19.52 35.13
C GLN A 121 1.68 20.78 36.00
N GLN A 122 1.14 21.89 35.50
CA GLN A 122 0.89 23.09 36.30
C GLN A 122 -0.45 23.08 37.04
N LEU A 123 -1.37 22.17 36.67
CA LEU A 123 -2.66 21.98 37.36
C LEU A 123 -2.63 20.88 38.43
N VAL A 124 -1.52 20.13 38.54
CA VAL A 124 -1.28 19.16 39.64
C VAL A 124 -0.01 19.49 40.45
N PRO A 125 0.14 20.67 41.09
CA PRO A 125 1.10 20.83 42.18
C PRO A 125 0.56 20.44 43.56
N ASP A 126 -0.74 20.19 43.71
CA ASP A 126 -1.39 19.97 45.03
C ASP A 126 -2.35 18.77 45.05
N LEU A 127 -1.80 17.55 44.98
CA LEU A 127 -2.34 16.36 45.65
C LEU A 127 -1.23 15.61 46.38
#